data_AF-A0A1F9DSI0-F1
#
_entry.id   AF-A0A1F9DSI0-F1
#
_cell.length_a   1.000
_cell.length_b   1.000
_cell.length_c   1.000
_cell.angle_alpha   90.00
_cell.angle_beta   90.00
_cell.angle_gamma   90.00
#
_symmetry.space_group_name_H-M   'P 1'
#
loop_
_entity.id
_entity.type
_entity.pdbx_description
1 polymer ?
#
loop_
_entity_poly.entity_id
_entity_poly.type
_entity_poly.pdbx_seq_one_letter_code
_entity_poly.pdbx_strand_id
1 'polypeptide(L)'
;FVKEIEEALLRGEVDLAVHSAKDLPALIPQGLALMAFPEREDPRDVLISAERKSWREIPPGGKVGTGSLRRQAQLLNLRPDLTIVPLRGNLDTRIKKLATLKLNAVIMASAGLLRMGWEDRVTEYFEPEVMLPAVGQGALAIEGRAGDERVQKVVSPLNHF
;
A
#
# COMPACT_ATOMS: atom_id res chain seq x y z
N PHE A 1 -14.46 1.88 -5.17
CA PHE A 1 -14.01 2.02 -3.77
C PHE A 1 -13.87 3.47 -3.34
N VAL A 2 -12.82 4.23 -3.71
CA VAL A 2 -12.67 5.63 -3.23
C VAL A 2 -13.87 6.50 -3.61
N LYS A 3 -14.29 6.46 -4.89
CA LYS A 3 -15.44 7.22 -5.39
C LYS A 3 -16.75 7.02 -4.61
N GLU A 4 -17.05 5.78 -4.22
CA GLU A 4 -18.29 5.49 -3.47
C GLU A 4 -18.28 6.14 -2.08
N ILE A 5 -17.10 6.23 -1.46
CA ILE A 5 -16.90 6.86 -0.15
C ILE A 5 -16.98 8.39 -0.29
N GLU A 6 -16.33 8.96 -1.31
CA GLU A 6 -16.40 10.39 -1.63
C GLU A 6 -17.84 10.84 -1.89
N GLU A 7 -18.62 10.05 -2.62
CA GLU A 7 -20.04 10.34 -2.86
C GLU A 7 -20.87 10.29 -1.56
N ALA A 8 -20.58 9.35 -0.66
CA ALA A 8 -21.24 9.27 0.65
C ALA A 8 -20.89 10.49 1.54
N LEU A 9 -19.64 10.97 1.49
CA LEU A 9 -19.22 12.20 2.18
C LEU A 9 -19.99 13.43 1.66
N LEU A 10 -20.09 13.56 0.34
CA LEU A 10 -20.81 14.66 -0.32
C LEU A 10 -22.33 14.63 -0.03
N ARG A 11 -22.92 13.44 0.07
CA ARG A 11 -24.33 13.26 0.47
C ARG A 11 -24.58 13.42 1.98
N GLY A 12 -23.53 13.52 2.79
CA GLY A 12 -23.66 13.62 4.25
C GLY A 12 -24.05 12.31 4.94
N GLU A 13 -23.88 11.16 4.27
CA GLU A 13 -24.16 9.83 4.84
C GLU A 13 -23.08 9.39 5.83
N VAL A 14 -21.86 9.90 5.64
CA VAL A 14 -20.72 9.72 6.52
C VAL A 14 -20.03 11.06 6.77
N ASP A 15 -19.31 11.17 7.87
CA ASP A 15 -18.67 12.43 8.29
C ASP A 15 -17.20 12.55 7.85
N LEU A 16 -16.50 11.42 7.83
CA LEU A 16 -15.11 11.32 7.43
C LEU A 16 -14.84 9.97 6.80
N ALA A 17 -13.75 9.89 6.05
CA ALA A 17 -13.23 8.67 5.48
C ALA A 17 -11.73 8.54 5.76
N VAL A 18 -11.25 7.30 5.88
CA VAL A 18 -9.84 7.00 6.10
C VAL A 18 -9.33 6.16 4.95
N HIS A 19 -8.29 6.67 4.29
CA HIS A 19 -7.71 6.08 3.09
C HIS A 19 -6.26 5.69 3.38
N SER A 20 -5.77 4.65 2.70
CA SER A 20 -4.33 4.59 2.44
C SER A 20 -4.01 5.70 1.44
N ALA A 21 -3.10 6.61 1.78
CA ALA A 21 -2.88 7.82 0.98
C ALA A 21 -2.43 7.51 -0.46
N LYS A 22 -1.73 6.39 -0.67
CA LYS A 22 -1.32 5.92 -2.00
C LYS A 22 -2.47 5.52 -2.94
N ASP A 23 -3.67 5.28 -2.38
CA ASP A 23 -4.85 4.87 -3.14
C ASP A 23 -5.75 6.07 -3.48
N LEU A 24 -5.44 7.26 -2.96
CA LEU A 24 -6.16 8.49 -3.30
C LEU A 24 -5.82 8.96 -4.72
N PRO A 25 -6.78 9.55 -5.43
CA PRO A 25 -6.51 10.25 -6.69
C PRO A 25 -5.61 11.47 -6.45
N ALA A 26 -4.93 11.91 -7.52
CA ALA A 26 -4.10 13.10 -7.46
C ALA A 26 -4.91 14.39 -7.23
N LEU A 27 -6.19 14.39 -7.62
CA LEU A 27 -7.13 15.50 -7.45
C LEU A 27 -8.26 15.04 -6.55
N ILE A 28 -8.48 15.78 -5.48
CA ILE A 28 -9.60 15.57 -4.57
C ILE A 28 -10.85 16.25 -5.17
N PRO A 29 -12.03 15.59 -5.16
CA PRO A 29 -13.26 16.19 -5.67
C PRO A 29 -13.60 17.52 -5.00
N GLN A 30 -14.23 18.42 -5.76
CA GLN A 30 -14.72 19.67 -5.22
C GLN A 30 -15.72 19.41 -4.08
N GLY A 31 -15.58 20.15 -2.97
CA GLY A 31 -16.41 19.98 -1.78
C GLY A 31 -15.84 18.99 -0.77
N LEU A 32 -14.75 18.29 -1.09
CA LEU A 32 -13.99 17.45 -0.16
C LEU A 32 -12.60 18.04 0.10
N ALA A 33 -11.98 17.63 1.20
CA ALA A 33 -10.64 18.03 1.58
C ALA A 33 -9.95 16.93 2.40
N LEU A 34 -8.62 16.82 2.24
CA LEU A 34 -7.79 16.02 3.15
C LEU A 34 -7.54 16.85 4.41
N MET A 35 -8.06 16.36 5.53
CA MET A 35 -8.13 17.10 6.80
C MET A 35 -6.97 16.80 7.73
N ALA A 36 -6.42 15.59 7.66
CA ALA A 36 -5.30 15.16 8.48
C ALA A 36 -4.57 13.96 7.87
N PHE A 37 -3.26 13.91 8.13
CA PHE A 37 -2.40 12.76 7.89
C PHE A 37 -1.81 12.31 9.22
N PRO A 38 -2.22 11.15 9.76
CA PRO A 38 -1.56 10.54 10.90
C PRO A 38 -0.09 10.22 10.64
N GLU A 39 0.64 9.94 11.73
CA GLU A 39 2.04 9.52 11.66
C GLU A 39 2.22 8.40 10.63
N ARG A 40 3.26 8.57 9.80
CA ARG A 40 3.49 7.71 8.66
C ARG A 40 4.14 6.41 9.13
N GLU A 41 3.49 5.30 8.82
CA GLU A 41 4.07 3.97 9.00
C GLU A 41 5.21 3.72 8.01
N ASP A 42 6.03 2.70 8.25
CA ASP A 42 7.14 2.31 7.34
C ASP A 42 6.69 2.35 5.86
N PRO A 43 7.31 3.20 5.01
CA PRO A 43 6.88 3.39 3.64
C PRO A 43 7.45 2.33 2.68
N ARG A 44 8.38 1.47 3.10
CA ARG A 44 9.11 0.55 2.22
C ARG A 44 8.22 -0.53 1.64
N ASP A 45 8.68 -1.11 0.55
CA ASP A 45 8.15 -2.37 0.06
C ASP A 45 8.85 -3.54 0.76
N VAL A 46 8.16 -4.65 0.92
CA VAL A 46 8.68 -5.87 1.54
C VAL A 46 8.51 -7.06 0.62
N LEU A 47 9.50 -7.95 0.68
CA LEU A 47 9.45 -9.29 0.12
C LEU A 47 8.88 -10.25 1.16
N ILE A 48 7.95 -11.09 0.75
CA ILE A 48 7.64 -12.35 1.43
C ILE A 48 8.00 -13.46 0.45
N SER A 49 8.98 -14.30 0.79
CA SER A 49 9.39 -15.42 -0.05
C SER A 49 8.97 -16.77 0.55
N ALA A 50 8.79 -17.77 -0.31
CA ALA A 50 8.41 -19.13 0.10
C ALA A 50 9.49 -19.82 0.93
N GLU A 51 10.75 -19.54 0.61
CA GLU A 51 11.91 -20.21 1.20
C GLU A 51 12.73 -19.30 2.12
N ARG A 52 12.17 -18.16 2.55
CA ARG A 52 12.87 -17.14 3.37
C ARG A 52 14.20 -16.68 2.78
N LYS A 53 14.29 -16.67 1.45
CA LYS A 53 15.42 -16.19 0.65
C LYS A 53 15.24 -14.74 0.22
N SER A 54 16.36 -14.03 0.04
CA SER A 54 16.38 -12.67 -0.53
C SER A 54 15.85 -12.66 -1.96
N TRP A 55 15.37 -11.50 -2.43
CA TRP A 55 14.97 -11.33 -3.83
C TRP A 55 16.13 -11.59 -4.81
N ARG A 56 17.37 -11.42 -4.36
CA ARG A 56 18.59 -11.69 -5.14
C ARG A 56 18.82 -13.19 -5.36
N GLU A 57 18.33 -14.01 -4.44
CA GLU A 57 18.53 -15.47 -4.42
C GLU A 57 17.38 -16.22 -5.11
N ILE A 58 16.36 -15.51 -5.60
CA ILE A 58 15.30 -16.13 -6.40
C ILE A 58 15.95 -16.71 -7.67
N PRO A 59 15.68 -17.99 -8.00
CA PRO A 59 16.32 -18.65 -9.14
C PRO A 59 15.97 -17.94 -10.46
N PRO A 60 16.81 -18.10 -11.50
CA PRO A 60 16.50 -17.59 -12.83
C PRO A 60 15.12 -18.04 -13.32
N GLY A 61 14.34 -17.12 -13.88
CA GLY A 61 12.95 -17.41 -14.29
C GLY A 61 11.95 -17.51 -13.13
N GLY A 62 12.37 -17.26 -11.89
CA GLY A 62 11.53 -17.35 -10.71
C GLY A 62 10.32 -16.40 -10.75
N LYS A 63 9.22 -16.82 -10.12
CA LYS A 63 7.92 -16.16 -10.16
C LYS A 63 7.73 -15.22 -8.97
N VAL A 64 7.55 -13.93 -9.23
CA VAL A 64 7.29 -12.91 -8.22
C VAL A 64 5.91 -12.30 -8.39
N GLY A 65 5.11 -12.38 -7.34
CA GLY A 65 3.74 -11.88 -7.33
C GLY A 65 3.63 -10.41 -6.97
N THR A 66 3.16 -9.59 -7.91
CA THR A 66 2.78 -8.20 -7.64
C THR A 66 1.85 -7.67 -8.73
N GLY A 67 0.80 -6.95 -8.34
CA GLY A 67 -0.09 -6.23 -9.27
C GLY A 67 0.35 -4.79 -9.57
N SER A 68 1.44 -4.31 -8.98
CA SER A 68 1.88 -2.91 -9.11
C SER A 68 2.91 -2.76 -10.23
N LEU A 69 2.57 -2.01 -11.29
CA LEU A 69 3.51 -1.71 -12.38
C LEU A 69 4.79 -1.03 -11.89
N ARG A 70 4.70 -0.15 -10.88
CA ARG A 70 5.86 0.48 -10.22
C ARG A 70 6.86 -0.57 -9.71
N ARG A 71 6.38 -1.55 -8.94
CA ARG A 71 7.23 -2.60 -8.37
C ARG A 71 7.78 -3.52 -9.46
N GLN A 72 6.97 -3.82 -10.48
CA GLN A 72 7.37 -4.66 -11.60
C GLN A 72 8.52 -4.03 -12.38
N ALA A 73 8.36 -2.77 -12.78
CA ALA A 73 9.38 -2.05 -13.54
C ALA A 73 10.71 -1.97 -12.79
N GLN A 74 10.68 -1.61 -11.50
CA GLN A 74 11.88 -1.47 -10.68
C GLN A 74 12.58 -2.82 -10.45
N LEU A 75 11.83 -3.89 -10.14
CA LEU A 75 12.43 -5.22 -9.97
C LEU A 75 13.01 -5.75 -11.28
N LEU A 76 12.27 -5.64 -12.40
CA LEU A 76 12.72 -6.15 -13.70
C LEU A 76 13.91 -5.36 -14.26
N ASN A 77 14.07 -4.09 -13.87
CA ASN A 77 15.28 -3.34 -14.20
C ASN A 77 16.54 -3.95 -13.55
N LEU A 78 16.41 -4.53 -12.36
CA LEU A 78 17.51 -5.17 -11.63
C LEU A 78 17.66 -6.67 -11.96
N ARG A 79 16.54 -7.34 -12.22
CA ARG A 79 16.42 -8.78 -12.46
C ARG A 79 15.49 -9.05 -13.64
N PRO A 80 15.94 -8.78 -14.89
CA PRO A 80 15.13 -8.94 -16.09
C PRO A 80 14.76 -10.40 -16.39
N ASP A 81 15.43 -11.35 -15.73
CA ASP A 81 15.17 -12.79 -15.84
C ASP A 81 13.96 -13.27 -15.04
N LEU A 82 13.43 -12.47 -14.11
CA LEU A 82 12.30 -12.86 -13.26
C LEU A 82 10.98 -12.80 -14.02
N THR A 83 10.06 -13.71 -13.67
CA THR A 83 8.70 -13.71 -14.18
C THR A 83 7.77 -13.03 -13.18
N ILE A 84 7.12 -11.95 -13.61
CA ILE A 84 6.08 -11.30 -12.79
C ILE A 84 4.75 -12.00 -12.96
N VAL A 85 4.11 -12.33 -11.84
CA VAL A 85 2.73 -12.84 -11.80
C VAL A 85 1.80 -11.76 -11.25
N PRO A 86 0.81 -11.26 -12.02
CA PRO A 86 -0.14 -10.28 -11.51
C PRO A 86 -0.91 -10.80 -10.30
N LEU A 87 -0.96 -10.00 -9.23
CA LEU A 87 -1.69 -10.32 -8.00
C LEU A 87 -2.72 -9.26 -7.64
N ARG A 88 -3.91 -9.74 -7.27
CA ARG A 88 -5.04 -8.96 -6.72
C ARG A 88 -5.61 -9.64 -5.48
N GLY A 89 -6.36 -8.87 -4.69
CA GLY A 89 -6.92 -9.29 -3.40
C GLY A 89 -6.35 -8.48 -2.24
N ASN A 90 -6.86 -8.74 -1.04
CA ASN A 90 -6.33 -8.21 0.22
C ASN A 90 -5.01 -8.92 0.60
N LEU A 91 -4.37 -8.49 1.70
CA LEU A 91 -3.07 -9.03 2.14
C LEU A 91 -3.12 -10.55 2.34
N ASP A 92 -4.10 -11.05 3.11
CA ASP A 92 -4.26 -12.48 3.39
C ASP A 92 -4.34 -13.34 2.11
N THR A 93 -5.21 -12.96 1.17
CA THR A 93 -5.37 -13.71 -0.09
C THR A 93 -4.12 -13.65 -0.96
N ARG A 94 -3.37 -12.53 -0.95
CA ARG A 94 -2.10 -12.44 -1.68
C ARG A 94 -1.01 -13.32 -1.07
N ILE A 95 -0.92 -13.40 0.25
CA ILE A 95 0.03 -14.27 0.94
C ILE A 95 -0.31 -15.74 0.65
N LYS A 96 -1.58 -16.14 0.72
CA LYS A 96 -2.02 -17.50 0.38
C LYS A 96 -1.67 -17.88 -1.06
N LYS A 97 -1.69 -16.93 -2.00
CA LYS A 97 -1.32 -17.14 -3.41
C LYS A 97 0.14 -17.52 -3.62
N LEU A 98 1.01 -17.26 -2.64
CA LEU A 98 2.39 -17.70 -2.69
C LEU A 98 2.47 -19.24 -2.80
N ALA A 99 1.66 -19.96 -2.00
CA ALA A 99 1.54 -21.41 -2.11
C ALA A 99 0.67 -21.83 -3.30
N THR A 100 -0.53 -21.25 -3.46
CA THR A 100 -1.49 -21.76 -4.46
C THR A 100 -1.09 -21.52 -5.91
N LEU A 101 -0.30 -20.47 -6.19
CA LEU A 101 0.23 -20.17 -7.53
C LEU A 101 1.70 -20.60 -7.68
N LYS A 102 2.26 -21.28 -6.67
CA LYS A 102 3.68 -21.70 -6.63
C LYS A 102 4.62 -20.55 -6.97
N LEU A 103 4.45 -19.42 -6.26
CA LEU A 103 5.31 -18.25 -6.42
C LEU A 103 6.56 -18.40 -5.56
N ASN A 104 7.68 -17.89 -6.04
CA ASN A 104 8.90 -17.79 -5.23
C ASN A 104 8.76 -16.69 -4.19
N ALA A 105 8.10 -15.59 -4.53
CA ALA A 105 7.85 -14.48 -3.61
C ALA A 105 6.64 -13.63 -4.00
N VAL A 106 6.21 -12.77 -3.07
CA VAL A 106 5.27 -11.67 -3.31
C VAL A 106 5.84 -10.37 -2.76
N ILE A 107 5.50 -9.25 -3.41
CA ILE A 107 5.92 -7.91 -2.96
C ILE A 107 4.72 -7.11 -2.49
N MET A 108 4.78 -6.60 -1.26
CA MET A 108 3.73 -5.85 -0.59
C MET A 108 4.28 -4.60 0.10
N ALA A 109 3.40 -3.73 0.63
CA ALA A 109 3.84 -2.57 1.40
C ALA A 109 4.03 -3.00 2.87
N SER A 110 5.14 -2.65 3.50
CA SER A 110 5.43 -2.98 4.92
C SER A 110 4.29 -2.53 5.84
N ALA A 111 3.83 -1.29 5.69
CA ALA A 111 2.75 -0.72 6.50
C ALA A 111 1.47 -1.55 6.56
N GLY A 112 1.14 -2.29 5.48
CA GLY A 112 -0.03 -3.17 5.50
C GLY A 112 0.16 -4.36 6.45
N LEU A 113 1.38 -4.91 6.53
CA LEU A 113 1.69 -6.05 7.38
C LEU A 113 1.86 -5.61 8.84
N LEU A 114 2.54 -4.49 9.08
CA LEU A 114 2.74 -3.94 10.43
C LEU A 114 1.41 -3.65 11.13
N ARG A 115 0.47 -3.02 10.42
CA ARG A 115 -0.89 -2.78 10.94
C ARG A 115 -1.67 -4.05 11.28
N MET A 116 -1.31 -5.18 10.67
CA MET A 116 -1.91 -6.48 10.95
C MET A 116 -1.14 -7.27 12.02
N GLY A 117 0.00 -6.76 12.50
CA GLY A 117 0.92 -7.49 13.39
C GLY A 117 1.59 -8.68 12.70
N TRP A 118 1.88 -8.56 11.40
CA TRP A 118 2.43 -9.64 10.55
C TRP A 118 3.88 -9.37 10.13
N GLU A 119 4.66 -8.64 10.93
CA GLU A 119 6.09 -8.39 10.63
C GLU A 119 6.90 -9.69 10.50
N ASP A 120 6.53 -10.74 11.22
CA ASP A 120 7.16 -12.06 11.21
C ASP A 120 7.11 -12.75 9.84
N ARG A 121 6.18 -12.33 8.98
CA ARG A 121 6.05 -12.82 7.60
C ARG A 121 7.02 -12.13 6.64
N VAL A 122 7.55 -10.97 6.99
CA VAL A 122 8.52 -10.27 6.15
C VAL A 122 9.79 -11.10 6.02
N THR A 123 10.28 -11.26 4.80
CA THR A 123 11.59 -11.86 4.54
C THR A 123 12.67 -10.80 4.41
N GLU A 124 12.39 -9.76 3.63
CA GLU A 124 13.36 -8.69 3.35
C GLU A 124 12.60 -7.37 3.15
N TYR A 125 13.16 -6.28 3.66
CA TYR A 125 12.72 -4.93 3.32
C TYR A 125 13.51 -4.45 2.10
N PHE A 126 12.82 -3.88 1.12
CA PHE A 126 13.47 -3.19 0.02
C PHE A 126 13.82 -1.78 0.47
N GLU A 127 15.11 -1.45 0.46
CA GLU A 127 15.56 -0.07 0.64
C GLU A 127 15.07 0.81 -0.51
N PRO A 128 14.79 2.11 -0.28
CA PRO A 128 14.23 3.01 -1.29
C PRO A 128 15.06 3.13 -2.57
N GLU A 129 16.38 2.91 -2.50
CA GLU A 129 17.29 2.89 -3.64
C GLU A 129 17.08 1.67 -4.54
N VAL A 130 16.58 0.57 -3.96
CA VAL A 130 16.24 -0.66 -4.69
C VAL A 130 14.79 -0.61 -5.18
N MET A 131 13.88 -0.13 -4.33
CA MET A 131 12.47 -0.02 -4.67
C MET A 131 11.86 1.24 -4.06
N LEU A 132 11.87 2.32 -4.86
CA LEU A 132 11.27 3.59 -4.49
C LEU A 132 9.77 3.40 -4.20
N PRO A 133 9.29 3.73 -2.99
CA PRO A 133 7.89 3.55 -2.59
C PRO A 133 6.88 4.29 -3.46
N ALA A 134 5.62 3.87 -3.39
CA ALA A 134 4.54 4.68 -3.96
C ALA A 134 4.37 5.98 -3.17
N VAL A 135 3.95 7.05 -3.84
CA VAL A 135 3.55 8.31 -3.18
C VAL A 135 2.51 8.00 -2.10
N GLY A 136 2.70 8.55 -0.89
CA GLY A 136 1.81 8.30 0.24
C GLY A 136 1.83 6.87 0.81
N GLN A 137 2.70 5.96 0.35
CA GLN A 137 2.80 4.63 0.96
C GLN A 137 3.21 4.74 2.43
N GLY A 138 2.51 4.01 3.31
CA GLY A 138 2.70 4.10 4.76
C GLY A 138 1.82 5.16 5.42
N ALA A 139 1.42 6.22 4.72
CA ALA A 139 0.54 7.23 5.27
C ALA A 139 -0.94 6.81 5.17
N LEU A 140 -1.70 7.18 6.19
CA LEU A 140 -3.15 7.29 6.08
C LEU A 140 -3.51 8.73 5.73
N ALA A 141 -4.66 8.93 5.09
CA ALA A 141 -5.23 10.23 4.82
C ALA A 141 -6.68 10.23 5.31
N ILE A 142 -7.04 11.24 6.10
CA ILE A 142 -8.40 11.46 6.57
C ILE A 142 -9.04 12.49 5.65
N GLU A 143 -10.08 12.07 4.93
CA GLU A 143 -10.86 12.91 4.03
C GLU A 143 -12.20 13.28 4.68
N GLY A 144 -12.66 14.51 4.44
CA GLY A 144 -13.97 14.96 4.86
C GLY A 144 -14.50 16.07 3.97
N ARG A 145 -15.69 16.61 4.28
CA ARG A 145 -16.25 17.75 3.55
C ARG A 145 -15.45 19.03 3.80
N ALA A 146 -15.11 19.73 2.73
CA ALA A 146 -14.42 21.01 2.82
C ALA A 146 -15.25 22.00 3.67
N GLY A 147 -14.61 22.62 4.66
CA GLY A 147 -15.25 23.58 5.57
C GLY A 147 -16.04 22.97 6.74
N ASP A 148 -16.05 21.64 6.92
CA ASP A 148 -16.64 21.00 8.10
C ASP A 148 -15.72 21.20 9.33
N GLU A 149 -15.86 22.34 10.00
CA GLU A 149 -15.04 22.72 11.17
C GLU A 149 -15.18 21.74 12.34
N ARG A 150 -16.36 21.10 12.47
CA ARG A 150 -16.62 20.12 13.52
C ARG A 150 -15.71 18.90 13.33
N VAL A 151 -15.69 18.34 12.11
CA VAL A 151 -14.82 17.19 11.80
C VAL A 151 -13.35 17.60 11.85
N GLN A 152 -13.00 18.75 11.27
CA GLN A 152 -11.62 19.26 11.28
C GLN A 152 -11.06 19.38 12.70
N LYS A 153 -11.86 19.88 13.65
CA LYS A 153 -11.45 20.01 15.06
C LYS A 153 -11.19 18.66 15.73
N VAL A 154 -11.93 17.61 15.36
CA VAL A 154 -11.75 16.26 15.93
C VAL A 154 -10.50 15.59 15.38
N VAL A 155 -10.21 15.78 14.09
CA VAL A 155 -9.10 15.07 13.42
C VAL A 155 -7.79 15.83 13.44
N SER A 156 -7.79 17.14 13.70
CA SER A 156 -6.56 17.95 13.74
C SER A 156 -5.50 17.45 14.73
N PRO A 157 -5.82 16.90 15.93
CA PRO A 157 -4.81 16.35 16.83
C PRO A 157 -4.15 15.09 16.29
N LEU A 158 -4.77 14.42 15.31
CA LEU A 158 -4.20 13.24 14.65
C LEU A 158 -3.19 13.62 13.57
N ASN A 159 -3.13 14.89 13.13
CA ASN A 159 -2.23 15.30 12.07
C ASN A 159 -0.78 15.33 12.56
N HIS A 160 0.11 14.65 11.83
CA HIS A 160 1.54 14.66 12.07
C HIS A 160 2.23 15.57 11.05
N PHE A 161 2.83 16.67 11.53
CA PHE A 161 3.54 17.67 10.72
C PHE A 161 4.98 17.27 10.37
#